data_AF-A0A3D4ELL8-F1
#
_entry.id   AF-A0A3D4ELL8-F1
#
_cell.length_a   1.000
_cell.length_b   1.000
_cell.length_c   1.000
_cell.angle_alpha   90.00
_cell.angle_beta   90.00
_cell.angle_gamma   90.00
#
_symmetry.space_group_name_H-M   'P 1'
#
loop_
_entity.id
_entity.type
_entity.pdbx_description
1 polymer ?
#
loop_
_entity_poly.entity_id
_entity_poly.type
_entity_poly.pdbx_seq_one_letter_code
_entity_poly.pdbx_strand_id
1 'polypeptide(L)'
;HKAYQFYLTEGFQIKKRAEVLGWLTQEKFCLAVAGTHGKTTTSAMLGHLLAFCELPVTAFLGGIAENYQSNLIQQGEEIVVVEADEFDRSFM
;
A
#
# COMPACT_ATOMS: atom_id res chain seq x y z
N HIS A 1 5.41 10.65 -21.51
CA HIS A 1 4.83 9.29 -21.63
C HIS A 1 3.54 9.39 -22.47
N LYS A 2 3.41 8.66 -23.60
CA LYS A 2 2.28 8.82 -24.53
C LYS A 2 0.91 8.56 -23.89
N ALA A 3 0.81 7.51 -23.06
CA ALA A 3 -0.44 7.21 -22.36
C ALA A 3 -0.84 8.30 -21.36
N TYR A 4 0.12 8.94 -20.69
CA TYR A 4 -0.16 10.03 -19.75
C TYR A 4 -0.77 11.24 -20.46
N GLN A 5 -0.24 11.60 -21.63
CA GLN A 5 -0.77 12.69 -22.44
C GLN A 5 -2.18 12.39 -22.96
N PHE A 6 -2.43 11.16 -23.43
CA PHE A 6 -3.76 10.71 -23.84
C PHE A 6 -4.81 10.88 -22.72
N TYR A 7 -4.52 10.38 -21.51
CA TYR A 7 -5.47 10.50 -20.41
C TYR A 7 -5.71 11.96 -19.98
N LEU A 8 -4.70 12.83 -20.07
CA LEU A 8 -4.88 14.25 -19.84
C LEU A 8 -5.78 14.91 -20.89
N THR A 9 -5.60 14.60 -22.18
CA THR A 9 -6.39 15.21 -23.26
C THR A 9 -7.84 14.75 -23.27
N GLU A 10 -8.10 13.50 -22.86
CA GLU A 10 -9.45 12.94 -22.75
C GLU A 10 -10.16 13.36 -21.45
N GLY A 11 -9.55 14.22 -20.62
CA GLY A 11 -10.18 14.77 -19.42
C GLY A 11 -10.22 13.84 -18.21
N PHE A 12 -9.39 12.78 -18.17
CA PHE A 12 -9.28 11.93 -16.99
C PHE A 12 -8.57 12.65 -15.84
N GLN A 13 -9.02 12.36 -14.62
CA GLN A 13 -8.35 12.84 -13.41
C GLN A 13 -7.15 11.95 -13.09
N ILE A 14 -5.94 12.47 -13.28
CA ILE A 14 -4.72 11.74 -12.95
C ILE A 14 -4.38 11.91 -11.47
N LYS A 15 -4.10 10.79 -10.80
CA LYS A 15 -3.78 10.72 -9.36
C LYS A 15 -2.40 10.14 -9.14
N LYS A 16 -1.69 10.62 -8.12
CA LYS A 16 -0.43 10.00 -7.69
C LYS A 16 -0.72 8.67 -6.98
N ARG A 17 0.21 7.72 -7.03
CA ARG A 17 0.11 6.45 -6.28
C ARG A 17 -0.19 6.69 -4.80
N ALA A 18 0.52 7.64 -4.21
CA ALA A 18 0.33 8.14 -2.85
C ALA A 18 -1.12 8.51 -2.54
N GLU A 19 -1.77 9.25 -3.43
CA GLU A 19 -3.14 9.73 -3.25
C GLU A 19 -4.15 8.58 -3.37
N VAL A 20 -3.94 7.68 -4.33
CA VAL A 20 -4.78 6.48 -4.48
C VAL A 20 -4.65 5.56 -3.26
N LEU A 21 -3.43 5.40 -2.72
CA LEU A 21 -3.21 4.65 -1.49
C LEU A 21 -3.93 5.30 -0.30
N GLY A 22 -3.83 6.63 -0.14
CA GLY A 22 -4.57 7.36 0.88
C GLY A 22 -6.08 7.14 0.79
N TRP A 23 -6.64 7.18 -0.42
CA TRP A 23 -8.06 6.89 -0.64
C TRP A 23 -8.45 5.46 -0.29
N LEU A 24 -7.60 4.48 -0.63
CA LEU A 24 -7.86 3.07 -0.33
C LEU A 24 -7.82 2.76 1.18
N THR A 25 -7.10 3.56 1.97
CA THR A 25 -6.92 3.32 3.41
C THR A 25 -7.80 4.20 4.31
N GLN A 26 -8.43 5.25 3.79
CA GLN A 26 -9.10 6.31 4.56
C GLN A 26 -10.16 5.81 5.56
N GLU A 27 -10.86 4.72 5.25
CA GLU A 27 -11.95 4.17 6.09
C GLU A 27 -11.61 2.81 6.71
N LYS A 28 -10.33 2.40 6.67
CA LYS A 28 -9.87 1.09 7.13
C LYS A 28 -9.02 1.22 8.37
N PHE A 29 -8.92 0.15 9.17
CA PHE A 29 -8.00 0.12 10.29
C PHE A 29 -6.55 0.04 9.77
N CYS A 30 -5.88 1.18 9.72
CA CYS A 30 -4.58 1.32 9.07
C CYS A 30 -3.41 1.16 10.06
N LEU A 31 -2.53 0.22 9.75
CA LEU A 31 -1.27 -0.04 10.44
C LEU A 31 -0.11 0.43 9.53
N ALA A 32 0.37 1.64 9.79
CA ALA A 32 1.46 2.25 9.02
C ALA A 32 2.83 1.98 9.66
N VAL A 33 3.75 1.40 8.89
CA VAL A 33 5.13 1.12 9.31
C VAL A 33 6.06 2.22 8.79
N ALA A 34 6.55 3.07 9.70
CA ALA A 34 7.47 4.16 9.40
C ALA A 34 8.92 3.84 9.79
N GLY A 35 9.87 4.70 9.40
CA GLY A 35 11.28 4.64 9.81
C GLY A 35 12.28 4.67 8.65
N THR A 36 13.54 4.98 8.94
CA THR A 36 14.59 5.13 7.92
C THR A 36 14.98 3.80 7.27
N HIS A 37 14.97 2.71 8.05
CA HIS A 37 15.33 1.37 7.59
C HIS A 37 14.33 0.33 8.12
N GLY A 38 14.26 -0.83 7.46
CA GLY A 38 13.47 -1.99 7.95
C GLY A 38 11.97 -1.91 7.74
N LYS A 39 11.44 -0.84 7.11
CA LYS A 39 10.01 -0.68 6.81
C LYS A 39 9.45 -1.88 6.03
N THR A 40 10.07 -2.21 4.90
CA THR A 40 9.59 -3.27 4.01
C THR A 40 9.60 -4.65 4.63
N THR A 41 10.65 -4.98 5.39
CA THR A 41 10.69 -6.26 6.11
C THR A 41 9.61 -6.29 7.19
N THR A 42 9.41 -5.19 7.92
CA THR A 42 8.45 -5.11 9.02
C THR A 42 7.00 -5.11 8.54
N SER A 43 6.68 -4.37 7.47
CA SER A 43 5.35 -4.39 6.83
C SER A 43 5.03 -5.77 6.28
N ALA A 44 6.00 -6.45 5.66
CA ALA A 44 5.83 -7.82 5.16
C ALA A 44 5.58 -8.81 6.30
N MET A 45 6.36 -8.75 7.38
CA MET A 45 6.15 -9.61 8.57
C MET A 45 4.79 -9.37 9.21
N LEU A 46 4.38 -8.11 9.38
CA LEU A 46 3.08 -7.75 9.96
C LEU A 46 1.92 -8.25 9.09
N GLY A 47 1.95 -7.95 7.78
CA GLY A 47 0.93 -8.40 6.83
C GLY A 47 0.84 -9.93 6.78
N HIS A 48 1.98 -10.61 6.79
CA HIS A 48 2.03 -12.08 6.82
C HIS A 48 1.41 -12.67 8.09
N LEU A 49 1.73 -12.13 9.26
CA LEU A 49 1.18 -12.62 10.53
C LEU A 49 -0.35 -12.41 10.62
N LEU A 50 -0.84 -11.25 10.19
CA LEU A 50 -2.28 -10.96 10.16
C LEU A 50 -3.01 -11.93 9.22
N ALA A 51 -2.46 -12.15 8.03
CA ALA A 51 -3.00 -13.10 7.05
C ALA A 51 -2.97 -14.55 7.58
N PHE A 52 -1.86 -14.97 8.20
CA PHE A 52 -1.71 -16.28 8.83
C PHE A 52 -2.74 -16.52 9.95
N CYS A 53 -3.10 -15.48 10.70
CA CYS A 53 -4.16 -15.52 11.70
C CYS A 53 -5.59 -15.40 11.12
N GLU A 54 -5.74 -15.48 9.81
CA GLU A 54 -7.03 -15.39 9.10
C GLU A 54 -7.78 -14.05 9.31
N LEU A 55 -7.06 -12.98 9.62
CA LEU A 55 -7.65 -11.65 9.77
C LEU A 55 -7.89 -11.00 8.40
N PRO A 56 -8.92 -10.12 8.28
CA PRO A 56 -9.30 -9.46 7.03
C PRO A 56 -8.31 -8.35 6.62
N VAL A 57 -7.08 -8.72 6.26
CA VAL A 57 -5.97 -7.80 5.99
C VAL A 57 -5.68 -7.61 4.50
N THR A 58 -5.35 -6.37 4.12
CA THR A 58 -4.64 -6.05 2.87
C THR A 58 -3.31 -5.34 3.21
N ALA A 59 -2.17 -5.85 2.74
CA ALA A 59 -0.87 -5.22 2.95
C ALA A 59 -0.24 -4.76 1.63
N PHE A 60 0.10 -3.47 1.55
CA PHE A 60 0.84 -2.88 0.43
C PHE A 60 2.32 -2.75 0.79
N LEU A 61 3.17 -3.50 0.09
CA LEU A 61 4.60 -3.59 0.36
C LEU A 61 5.40 -2.78 -0.67
N GLY A 62 6.51 -2.20 -0.21
CA GLY A 62 7.51 -1.49 -1.01
C GLY A 62 8.44 -2.43 -1.80
N GLY A 63 8.28 -3.75 -1.64
CA GLY A 63 9.03 -4.79 -2.34
C GLY A 63 8.21 -6.07 -2.52
N ILE A 64 8.75 -7.03 -3.27
CA ILE A 64 8.11 -8.33 -3.49
C ILE A 64 8.38 -9.24 -2.29
N ALA A 65 7.32 -9.76 -1.67
CA ALA A 65 7.43 -10.79 -0.65
C ALA A 65 7.51 -12.17 -1.32
N GLU A 66 8.59 -12.93 -1.08
CA GLU A 66 8.84 -14.22 -1.73
C GLU A 66 7.71 -15.24 -1.50
N ASN A 67 7.15 -15.30 -0.28
CA ASN A 67 6.06 -16.23 0.05
C ASN A 67 4.75 -15.93 -0.70
N TYR A 68 4.62 -14.72 -1.25
CA TYR A 68 3.42 -14.26 -1.95
C TYR A 68 3.67 -14.02 -3.45
N GLN A 69 4.94 -13.98 -3.87
CA GLN A 69 5.35 -13.61 -5.23
C GLN A 69 4.73 -12.28 -5.70
N SER A 70 4.46 -11.39 -4.74
CA SER A 70 3.73 -10.14 -4.94
C SER A 70 4.15 -9.10 -3.90
N ASN A 71 3.92 -7.83 -4.19
CA ASN A 71 3.99 -6.74 -3.22
C ASN A 71 2.63 -6.47 -2.53
N LEU A 72 1.68 -7.37 -2.73
CA LEU A 72 0.34 -7.33 -2.17
C LEU A 72 0.06 -8.63 -1.41
N ILE A 73 -0.31 -8.51 -0.14
CA ILE A 73 -0.94 -9.58 0.64
C ILE A 73 -2.42 -9.21 0.76
N GLN A 74 -3.34 -10.07 0.35
CA GLN A 74 -4.78 -9.76 0.35
C GLN A 74 -5.59 -10.92 0.91
N GLN A 75 -6.21 -10.69 2.06
CA GLN A 75 -7.06 -11.64 2.80
C GLN A 75 -8.28 -10.93 3.43
N GLY A 76 -8.69 -9.78 2.89
CA GLY A 76 -9.83 -8.99 3.36
C GLY A 76 -9.52 -7.49 3.34
N GLU A 77 -10.48 -6.66 3.72
CA GLU A 77 -10.40 -5.21 3.50
C GLU A 77 -10.60 -4.35 4.74
N GLU A 78 -10.71 -4.95 5.93
CA GLU A 78 -10.98 -4.18 7.15
C GLU A 78 -9.69 -3.61 7.77
N ILE A 79 -8.58 -4.36 7.66
CA ILE A 79 -7.26 -3.96 8.16
C ILE A 79 -6.35 -3.68 6.97
N VAL A 80 -5.61 -2.58 7.00
CA VAL A 80 -4.58 -2.30 5.99
C VAL A 80 -3.22 -2.14 6.63
N VAL A 81 -2.21 -2.76 6.03
CA VAL A 81 -0.80 -2.52 6.35
C VAL A 81 -0.14 -1.74 5.22
N VAL A 82 0.56 -0.66 5.55
CA VAL A 82 1.28 0.17 4.56
C VAL A 82 2.67 0.55 5.08
N GLU A 83 3.58 0.82 4.16
CA GLU A 83 4.84 1.50 4.48
C GLU A 83 4.63 3.00 4.44
N ALA A 84 4.87 3.67 5.56
CA ALA A 84 4.91 5.12 5.64
C ALA A 84 6.31 5.59 5.25
N ASP A 85 6.41 6.23 4.08
CA ASP A 85 7.64 6.89 3.66
C ASP A 85 7.58 8.38 3.99
N GLU A 86 8.58 8.86 4.72
CA GLU A 86 8.71 10.25 5.19
C GLU A 86 8.86 11.23 4.00
N PHE A 87 9.28 10.74 2.83
CA PHE A 87 9.44 11.52 1.62
C PHE A 87 8.16 11.60 0.76
N ASP A 88 7.29 10.60 0.86
CA ASP A 88 6.03 10.54 0.12
C ASP A 88 4.94 11.00 1.10
N ARG A 89 4.57 12.29 1.06
CA ARG A 89 3.52 12.95 1.90
C ARG A 89 2.09 12.39 1.67
N SER A 90 2.00 11.11 1.37
CA SER A 90 0.84 10.30 1.01
C SER A 90 -0.12 10.05 2.18
N PHE A 91 0.35 10.27 3.41
CA PHE A 91 -0.31 9.83 4.63
C PHE A 91 -0.79 11.00 5.52
N MET A 92 -0.67 12.25 5.06
CA MET A 92 -1.14 13.46 5.76
C MET A 92 -2.17 14.22 4.95
#